data_AF-A0A7V5SH37-F1
#
_entry.id   AF-A0A7V5SH37-F1
#
_cell.length_a   1.000
_cell.length_b   1.000
_cell.length_c   1.000
_cell.angle_alpha   90.00
_cell.angle_beta   90.00
_cell.angle_gamma   90.00
#
_symmetry.space_group_name_H-M   'P 1'
#
loop_
_entity.id
_entity.type
_entity.pdbx_description
1 polymer ?
#
loop_
_entity_poly.entity_id
_entity_poly.type
_entity_poly.pdbx_seq_one_letter_code
_entity_poly.pdbx_strand_id
1 'polypeptide(L)'
;MQELLYLLVVIGIIVTVHELGHFLAARAMGIRVDVFSIGMGPRLIGYMRGRGWRLGPLPPQWLGQGATDYRLSLLPIGGYVRIAGMVEEDPESARSLPQPWEFRAKKPWQKAFVLSAGVLMNLITAVVLFAALALLKGGEEWQSTTIAYVVPNSAAEKLGLQAGDKVVSVDGAPVSTWNQLVERLLDPSVSGDSRIVEVERP
;
A
#
# COMPACT_ATOMS: atom_id res chain seq x y z
N MET A 1 11.87 5.01 -19.34
CA MET A 1 11.65 6.27 -18.58
C MET A 1 10.35 6.24 -17.78
N GLN A 2 9.23 5.79 -18.34
CA GLN A 2 7.95 5.67 -17.61
C GLN A 2 8.04 4.75 -16.38
N GLU A 3 8.62 3.55 -16.52
CA GLU A 3 8.81 2.63 -15.38
C GLU A 3 9.65 3.21 -14.26
N LEU A 4 10.70 3.97 -14.61
CA LEU A 4 11.52 4.66 -13.62
C LEU A 4 10.72 5.73 -12.88
N LEU A 5 9.89 6.49 -13.58
CA LEU A 5 9.01 7.47 -12.97
C LEU A 5 8.01 6.79 -12.02
N TYR A 6 7.37 5.70 -12.45
CA TYR A 6 6.45 4.95 -11.60
C TYR A 6 7.14 4.36 -10.37
N LEU A 7 8.32 3.78 -10.54
CA LEU A 7 9.13 3.28 -9.43
C LEU A 7 9.42 4.37 -8.41
N LEU A 8 9.88 5.55 -8.86
CA LEU A 8 10.20 6.67 -7.97
C LEU A 8 8.96 7.18 -7.22
N VAL A 9 7.82 7.29 -7.91
CA VAL A 9 6.55 7.70 -7.30
C VAL A 9 6.10 6.69 -6.24
N VAL A 10 6.11 5.39 -6.57
CA VAL A 10 5.68 4.32 -5.66
C VAL A 10 6.60 4.26 -4.44
N ILE A 11 7.93 4.31 -4.62
CA ILE A 11 8.89 4.35 -3.50
C ILE A 11 8.65 5.60 -2.64
N GLY A 12 8.46 6.76 -3.26
CA GLY A 12 8.19 8.01 -2.55
C GLY A 12 6.94 7.92 -1.67
N ILE A 13 5.85 7.36 -2.20
CA ILE A 13 4.61 7.15 -1.44
C ILE A 13 4.82 6.17 -0.29
N ILE A 14 5.40 4.98 -0.56
CA ILE A 14 5.58 3.93 0.45
C ILE A 14 6.43 4.43 1.61
N VAL A 15 7.55 5.10 1.32
CA VAL A 15 8.42 5.64 2.36
C VAL A 15 7.74 6.80 3.10
N THR A 16 7.02 7.69 2.42
CA THR A 16 6.26 8.76 3.11
C THR A 16 5.24 8.18 4.09
N VAL A 17 4.55 7.11 3.71
CA VAL A 17 3.58 6.43 4.58
C VAL A 17 4.28 5.67 5.72
N HIS A 18 5.44 5.08 5.48
CA HIS A 18 6.30 4.50 6.52
C HIS A 18 6.69 5.54 7.58
N GLU A 19 7.18 6.69 7.12
CA GLU A 19 7.54 7.83 7.97
C GLU A 19 6.32 8.36 8.74
N LEU A 20 5.14 8.39 8.11
CA LEU A 20 3.89 8.74 8.80
C LEU A 20 3.59 7.78 9.96
N GLY A 21 3.89 6.49 9.81
CA GLY A 21 3.78 5.50 10.89
C GLY A 21 4.59 5.89 12.12
N HIS A 22 5.89 6.16 11.94
CA HIS A 22 6.77 6.63 13.02
C HIS A 22 6.27 7.94 13.64
N PHE A 23 5.86 8.89 12.81
CA PHE A 23 5.33 10.18 13.26
C PHE A 23 4.10 10.00 14.17
N LEU A 24 3.10 9.26 13.71
CA LEU A 24 1.85 9.05 14.44
C LEU A 24 2.11 8.31 15.76
N ALA A 25 2.95 7.26 15.73
CA ALA A 25 3.30 6.52 16.93
C ALA A 25 4.05 7.38 17.96
N ALA A 26 5.02 8.18 17.50
CA ALA A 26 5.77 9.08 18.38
C ALA A 26 4.83 10.10 19.05
N ARG A 27 3.94 10.72 18.27
CA ARG A 27 2.94 11.66 18.78
C ARG A 27 1.98 11.01 19.78
N ALA A 28 1.53 9.78 19.50
CA ALA A 28 0.66 9.00 20.40
C ALA A 28 1.35 8.66 21.73
N MET A 29 2.66 8.43 21.73
CA MET A 29 3.45 8.17 22.94
C MET A 29 3.89 9.46 23.67
N GLY A 30 3.40 10.63 23.24
CA GLY A 30 3.77 11.92 23.81
C GLY A 30 5.25 12.24 23.62
N ILE A 31 5.83 11.81 22.49
CA ILE A 31 7.18 12.16 22.07
C ILE A 31 7.09 13.35 21.13
N ARG A 32 7.99 14.31 21.30
CA ARG A 32 8.08 15.45 20.40
C ARG A 32 8.67 15.01 19.06
N VAL A 33 8.05 15.47 17.98
CA VAL A 33 8.60 15.36 16.64
C VAL A 33 8.91 16.76 16.15
N ASP A 34 10.17 17.00 15.81
CA ASP A 34 10.63 18.31 15.37
C ASP A 34 10.38 18.52 13.88
N VAL A 35 10.45 17.44 13.07
CA VAL A 35 10.26 17.49 11.61
C VAL A 35 9.48 16.29 11.11
N PHE A 36 8.54 16.57 10.21
CA PHE A 36 7.93 15.58 9.32
C PHE A 36 8.12 16.05 7.88
N SER A 37 8.88 15.31 7.08
CA SER A 37 9.22 15.68 5.70
C SER A 37 8.68 14.68 4.70
N ILE A 38 7.99 15.20 3.69
CA ILE A 38 7.71 14.49 2.45
C ILE A 38 8.85 14.82 1.48
N GLY A 39 9.51 13.79 0.96
CA GLY A 39 10.75 13.94 0.21
C GLY A 39 11.98 14.22 1.08
N MET A 40 13.13 14.28 0.42
CA MET A 40 14.44 14.50 1.01
C MET A 40 15.13 15.76 0.47
N GLY A 41 16.20 16.17 1.15
CA GLY A 41 17.05 17.29 0.74
C GLY A 41 16.51 18.66 1.17
N PRO A 42 16.81 19.73 0.39
CA PRO A 42 16.43 21.09 0.76
C PRO A 42 14.92 21.25 0.91
N ARG A 43 14.50 21.90 2.00
CA ARG A 43 13.12 22.30 2.27
C ARG A 43 12.66 23.31 1.20
N LEU A 44 11.60 22.98 0.47
CA LEU A 44 10.97 23.88 -0.49
C LEU A 44 9.90 24.75 0.17
N ILE A 45 9.00 24.10 0.89
CA ILE A 45 7.90 24.73 1.61
C ILE A 45 7.65 23.94 2.87
N GLY A 46 7.19 24.62 3.92
CA GLY A 46 6.67 23.92 5.08
C GLY A 46 5.79 24.80 5.94
N TYR A 47 5.02 24.12 6.78
CA TYR A 47 4.10 24.68 7.74
C TYR A 47 4.56 24.32 9.15
N MET A 48 4.60 25.31 10.03
CA MET A 48 4.86 25.09 11.45
C MET A 48 3.79 25.78 12.28
N ARG A 49 3.19 25.03 13.22
CA ARG A 49 2.12 25.54 14.08
C ARG A 49 2.59 26.78 14.84
N GLY A 50 1.81 27.87 14.77
CA GLY A 50 2.13 29.17 15.37
C GLY A 50 3.03 30.09 14.53
N ARG A 51 3.60 29.58 13.42
CA ARG A 51 4.47 30.34 12.51
C ARG A 51 3.95 30.42 11.07
N GLY A 52 3.01 29.54 10.72
CA GLY A 52 2.38 29.53 9.41
C GLY A 52 3.24 28.89 8.32
N TRP A 53 2.88 29.18 7.08
CA TRP A 53 3.56 28.70 5.88
C TRP A 53 4.83 29.49 5.60
N ARG A 54 5.89 28.80 5.20
CA ARG A 54 7.17 29.41 4.80
C ARG A 54 7.80 28.68 3.63
N LEU A 55 8.25 29.45 2.66
CA LEU A 55 9.06 28.99 1.55
C LEU A 55 10.55 28.98 1.93
N GLY A 56 11.30 28.05 1.35
CA GLY A 56 12.75 27.94 1.50
C GLY A 56 13.22 27.30 2.82
N PRO A 57 14.51 27.46 3.16
CA PRO A 57 15.11 26.82 4.33
C PRO A 57 14.53 27.36 5.64
N LEU A 58 14.45 26.49 6.65
CA LEU A 58 14.03 26.86 8.00
C LEU A 58 15.25 27.34 8.80
N PRO A 59 15.17 28.46 9.53
CA PRO A 59 16.22 28.87 10.45
C PRO A 59 16.51 27.75 11.48
N PRO A 60 17.78 27.33 11.67
CA PRO A 60 18.13 26.22 12.55
C PRO A 60 17.59 26.38 13.98
N GLN A 61 17.60 27.62 14.48
CA GLN A 61 17.11 27.95 15.82
C GLN A 61 15.63 27.60 16.05
N TRP A 62 14.82 27.41 15.00
CA TRP A 62 13.38 27.13 15.13
C TRP A 62 13.08 25.64 15.31
N LEU A 63 14.03 24.76 14.98
CA LEU A 63 13.92 23.34 15.28
C LEU A 63 14.00 23.11 16.79
N GLY A 64 13.27 22.10 17.29
CA GLY A 64 13.28 21.74 18.71
C GLY A 64 12.42 22.63 19.62
N GLN A 65 11.80 23.70 19.11
CA GLN A 65 10.97 24.62 19.91
C GLN A 65 9.52 24.15 20.17
N GLY A 66 9.28 22.83 20.23
CA GLY A 66 7.95 22.30 20.57
C GLY A 66 6.93 22.21 19.42
N ALA A 67 7.20 22.86 18.28
CA ALA A 67 6.36 22.77 17.08
C ALA A 67 7.02 21.86 16.03
N THR A 68 6.22 21.04 15.36
CA THR A 68 6.66 20.23 14.21
C THR A 68 6.71 21.10 12.96
N ASP A 69 7.80 21.03 12.21
CA ASP A 69 7.86 21.55 10.84
C ASP A 69 7.40 20.46 9.86
N TYR A 70 6.20 20.64 9.33
CA TYR A 70 5.64 19.81 8.27
C TYR A 70 6.14 20.36 6.93
N ARG A 71 7.04 19.65 6.26
CA ARG A 71 7.73 20.17 5.07
C ARG A 71 7.60 19.27 3.85
N LEU A 72 7.67 19.91 2.69
CA LEU A 72 7.92 19.28 1.41
C LEU A 72 9.33 19.65 0.97
N SER A 73 10.13 18.65 0.63
CA SER A 73 11.53 18.79 0.23
C SER A 73 11.71 18.52 -1.26
N LEU A 74 12.82 19.00 -1.83
CA LEU A 74 13.05 19.02 -3.28
C LEU A 74 13.03 17.64 -3.93
N LEU A 75 13.64 16.65 -3.29
CA LEU A 75 13.77 15.33 -3.88
C LEU A 75 12.54 14.49 -3.52
N PRO A 76 11.74 14.02 -4.50
CA PRO A 76 10.52 13.24 -4.25
C PRO A 76 10.82 11.79 -3.83
N ILE A 77 12.08 11.46 -3.59
CA ILE A 77 12.50 10.17 -3.05
C ILE A 77 12.35 10.19 -1.54
N GLY A 78 11.39 9.41 -1.05
CA GLY A 78 11.26 9.11 0.37
C GLY A 78 10.65 10.22 1.22
N GLY A 79 11.10 10.28 2.46
CA GLY A 79 10.68 11.21 3.50
C GLY A 79 11.60 11.07 4.70
N TYR A 80 11.43 11.92 5.71
CA TYR A 80 12.14 11.72 6.98
C TYR A 80 11.36 12.29 8.16
N VAL A 81 11.46 11.62 9.31
CA VAL A 81 10.92 12.10 10.59
C VAL A 81 12.03 12.31 11.60
N ARG A 82 12.04 13.50 12.21
CA ARG A 82 12.97 13.85 13.28
C ARG A 82 12.29 13.72 14.64
N ILE A 83 12.54 12.61 15.32
CA ILE A 83 12.00 12.32 16.66
C ILE A 83 12.98 12.81 17.72
N ALA A 84 12.50 13.62 18.66
CA ALA A 84 13.34 14.20 19.71
C ALA A 84 13.98 13.11 20.60
N GLY A 85 15.30 13.19 20.78
CA GLY A 85 16.06 12.25 21.63
C GLY A 85 16.22 10.84 21.04
N MET A 86 16.05 10.68 19.73
CA MET A 86 16.33 9.43 19.01
C MET A 86 17.74 9.42 18.40
N VAL A 87 18.24 10.58 17.97
CA VAL A 87 19.61 10.80 17.50
C VAL A 87 20.24 11.88 18.39
N GLU A 88 21.46 11.63 18.87
CA GLU A 88 22.23 12.61 19.62
C GLU A 88 22.88 13.58 18.63
N GLU A 89 22.40 14.83 18.59
CA GLU A 89 22.86 15.83 17.63
C GLU A 89 24.11 16.57 18.09
N ASP A 90 24.34 16.61 19.40
CA ASP A 90 25.53 17.20 19.99
C ASP A 90 25.93 16.48 21.30
N PRO A 91 27.20 16.60 21.73
CA PRO A 91 27.70 15.96 22.94
C PRO A 91 27.08 16.51 24.25
N GLU A 92 26.54 17.72 24.26
CA GLU A 92 25.91 18.31 25.44
C GLU A 92 24.51 17.72 25.67
N SER A 93 23.75 17.50 24.60
CA SER A 93 22.47 16.82 24.57
C SER A 93 22.60 15.40 25.10
N ALA A 94 23.65 14.68 24.71
CA ALA A 94 23.98 13.36 25.25
C ALA A 94 24.22 13.37 26.77
N ARG A 95 24.81 14.45 27.31
CA ARG A 95 25.11 14.62 28.74
C ARG A 95 23.95 15.16 29.58
N SER A 96 22.96 15.78 28.93
CA SER A 96 21.78 16.31 29.60
C SER A 96 20.82 15.20 30.07
N LEU A 97 20.08 15.46 31.16
CA LEU A 97 19.07 14.52 31.64
C LEU A 97 17.92 14.36 30.61
N PRO A 98 17.46 13.11 30.35
CA PRO A 98 16.35 12.84 29.47
C PRO A 98 15.10 13.64 29.83
N GLN A 99 14.54 14.36 28.86
CA GLN A 99 13.30 15.09 29.05
C GLN A 99 12.08 14.19 28.84
N PRO A 100 10.95 14.39 29.54
CA PRO A 100 9.77 13.51 29.44
C PRO A 100 9.18 13.37 28.02
N TRP A 101 9.38 14.36 27.16
CA TRP A 101 8.94 14.39 25.76
C TRP A 101 9.96 13.82 24.77
N GLU A 102 11.10 13.31 25.24
CA GLU A 102 12.12 12.68 24.41
C GLU A 102 11.93 11.17 24.33
N PHE A 103 12.31 10.59 23.20
CA PHE A 103 12.30 9.16 22.95
C PHE A 103 13.11 8.40 24.02
N ARG A 104 14.32 8.88 24.36
CA ARG A 104 15.19 8.25 25.35
C ARG A 104 14.57 8.13 26.76
N ALA A 105 13.64 9.01 27.13
CA ALA A 105 12.94 8.96 28.42
C ALA A 105 11.79 7.94 28.48
N LYS A 106 11.37 7.37 27.34
CA LYS A 106 10.21 6.47 27.28
C LYS A 106 10.55 5.03 27.71
N LYS A 107 9.51 4.30 28.13
CA LYS A 107 9.62 2.88 28.48
C LYS A 107 10.04 2.04 27.26
N PRO A 108 10.73 0.90 27.45
CA PRO A 108 11.20 0.07 26.34
C PRO A 108 10.10 -0.33 25.34
N TRP A 109 8.90 -0.68 25.82
CA TRP A 109 7.80 -1.05 24.93
C TRP A 109 7.29 0.12 24.07
N GLN A 110 7.33 1.36 24.59
CA GLN A 110 6.94 2.56 23.84
C GLN A 110 7.96 2.84 22.73
N LYS A 111 9.25 2.67 23.05
CA LYS A 111 10.34 2.75 22.08
C LYS A 111 10.16 1.70 20.99
N ALA A 112 9.92 0.45 21.37
CA ALA A 112 9.68 -0.65 20.44
C ALA A 112 8.47 -0.37 19.53
N PHE A 113 7.37 0.14 20.08
CA PHE A 113 6.19 0.51 19.30
C PHE A 113 6.50 1.58 18.25
N VAL A 114 7.19 2.67 18.64
CA VAL A 114 7.57 3.74 17.72
C VAL A 114 8.54 3.26 16.64
N LEU A 115 9.51 2.42 16.99
CA LEU A 115 10.47 1.82 16.06
C LEU A 115 9.81 0.86 15.06
N SER A 116 8.79 0.13 15.47
CA SER A 116 8.09 -0.81 14.59
C SER A 116 6.96 -0.16 13.77
N ALA A 117 6.52 1.04 14.15
CA ALA A 117 5.33 1.68 13.58
C ALA A 117 5.42 1.92 12.07
N GLY A 118 6.60 2.26 11.53
CA GLY A 118 6.77 2.44 10.09
C GLY A 118 6.52 1.15 9.30
N VAL A 119 7.06 0.01 9.78
CA VAL A 119 6.85 -1.29 9.13
C VAL A 119 5.39 -1.72 9.22
N LEU A 120 4.77 -1.55 10.38
CA LEU A 120 3.35 -1.85 10.57
C LEU A 120 2.46 -0.99 9.65
N MET A 121 2.80 0.29 9.48
CA MET A 121 2.05 1.18 8.57
C MET A 121 2.16 0.74 7.11
N ASN A 122 3.32 0.25 6.67
CA ASN A 122 3.46 -0.31 5.32
C ASN A 122 2.66 -1.61 5.14
N LEU A 123 2.61 -2.47 6.16
CA LEU A 123 1.78 -3.67 6.11
C LEU A 123 0.29 -3.32 5.98
N ILE A 124 -0.19 -2.35 6.78
CA ILE A 124 -1.56 -1.83 6.69
C ILE A 124 -1.80 -1.24 5.30
N THR A 125 -0.85 -0.46 4.78
CA THR A 125 -0.94 0.15 3.45
C THR A 125 -1.07 -0.90 2.36
N ALA A 126 -0.31 -2.00 2.44
CA ALA A 126 -0.41 -3.10 1.50
C ALA A 126 -1.82 -3.74 1.53
N VAL A 127 -2.33 -4.06 2.73
CA VAL A 127 -3.68 -4.63 2.88
C VAL A 127 -4.75 -3.70 2.29
N VAL A 128 -4.70 -2.41 2.63
CA VAL A 128 -5.66 -1.41 2.12
C VAL A 128 -5.56 -1.27 0.61
N LEU A 129 -4.35 -1.24 0.06
CA LEU A 129 -4.12 -1.08 -1.37
C LEU A 129 -4.62 -2.29 -2.16
N PHE A 130 -4.31 -3.51 -1.71
CA PHE A 130 -4.82 -4.73 -2.34
C PHE A 130 -6.35 -4.85 -2.21
N ALA A 131 -6.92 -4.52 -1.06
CA ALA A 131 -8.36 -4.50 -0.88
C ALA A 131 -9.04 -3.46 -1.79
N ALA A 132 -8.50 -2.25 -1.89
CA ALA A 132 -9.01 -1.22 -2.78
C ALA A 132 -8.93 -1.63 -4.25
N LEU A 133 -7.82 -2.24 -4.68
CA LEU A 133 -7.68 -2.77 -6.03
C LEU A 133 -8.73 -3.85 -6.33
N ALA A 134 -8.95 -4.80 -5.41
CA ALA A 134 -9.95 -5.84 -5.58
C ALA A 134 -11.38 -5.27 -5.68
N LEU A 135 -11.70 -4.26 -4.88
CA LEU A 135 -13.01 -3.62 -4.89
C LEU A 135 -13.24 -2.74 -6.14
N LEU A 136 -12.22 -2.02 -6.59
CA LEU A 136 -12.34 -1.07 -7.71
C LEU A 136 -12.23 -1.74 -9.08
N LYS A 137 -11.37 -2.76 -9.23
CA LYS A 137 -11.22 -3.48 -10.51
C LYS A 137 -12.23 -4.61 -10.69
N GLY A 138 -12.94 -5.01 -9.62
CA GLY A 138 -13.70 -6.26 -9.61
C GLY A 138 -12.77 -7.47 -9.51
N GLY A 139 -13.35 -8.67 -9.38
CA GLY A 139 -12.59 -9.91 -9.47
C GLY A 139 -11.91 -10.02 -10.84
N GLU A 140 -10.80 -10.76 -10.92
CA GLU A 140 -10.17 -11.05 -12.21
C GLU A 140 -11.15 -11.82 -13.10
N GLU A 141 -11.79 -11.12 -14.04
CA GLU A 141 -12.51 -11.77 -15.12
C GLU A 141 -11.49 -12.22 -16.16
N TRP A 142 -11.19 -13.52 -16.17
CA TRP A 142 -10.44 -14.12 -17.26
C TRP A 142 -11.29 -13.98 -18.52
N GLN A 143 -10.91 -13.05 -19.39
CA GLN A 143 -11.56 -12.75 -20.68
C GLN A 143 -11.25 -13.84 -21.73
N SER A 144 -11.35 -15.11 -21.32
CA SER A 144 -11.17 -16.27 -22.16
C SER A 144 -12.10 -17.38 -21.69
N THR A 145 -12.69 -18.08 -22.65
CA THR A 145 -13.46 -19.31 -22.48
C THR A 145 -12.77 -20.49 -23.14
N THR A 146 -11.48 -20.33 -23.52
CA THR A 146 -10.69 -21.37 -24.15
C THR A 146 -10.21 -22.39 -23.13
N ILE A 147 -10.53 -23.65 -23.38
CA ILE A 147 -10.16 -24.77 -22.53
C ILE A 147 -8.67 -25.03 -22.69
N ALA A 148 -7.89 -24.79 -21.65
CA ALA A 148 -6.44 -25.05 -21.68
C ALA A 148 -6.11 -26.54 -21.58
N TYR A 149 -6.90 -27.28 -20.79
CA TYR A 149 -6.66 -28.69 -20.49
C TYR A 149 -7.97 -29.38 -20.13
N VAL A 150 -8.13 -30.62 -20.58
CA VAL A 150 -9.24 -31.49 -20.22
C VAL A 150 -8.69 -32.63 -19.38
N VAL A 151 -9.25 -32.80 -18.17
CA VAL A 151 -8.84 -33.87 -17.25
C VAL A 151 -9.32 -35.23 -17.80
N PRO A 152 -8.46 -36.26 -17.87
CA PRO A 152 -8.87 -37.59 -18.30
C PRO A 152 -9.98 -38.18 -17.43
N ASN A 153 -10.91 -38.91 -18.05
CA ASN A 153 -12.13 -39.49 -17.48
C ASN A 153 -13.12 -38.48 -16.87
N SER A 154 -12.96 -37.18 -17.12
CA SER A 154 -13.86 -36.14 -16.64
C SER A 154 -15.17 -36.07 -17.42
N ALA A 155 -16.16 -35.35 -16.88
CA ALA A 155 -17.39 -35.05 -17.60
C ALA A 155 -17.10 -34.27 -18.91
N ALA A 156 -16.13 -33.36 -18.88
CA ALA A 156 -15.71 -32.59 -20.05
C ALA A 156 -15.16 -33.50 -21.17
N GLU A 157 -14.32 -34.49 -20.83
CA GLU A 157 -13.81 -35.46 -21.81
C GLU A 157 -14.93 -36.33 -22.40
N LYS A 158 -15.87 -36.80 -21.56
CA LYS A 158 -17.04 -37.58 -22.01
C LYS A 158 -17.97 -36.78 -22.92
N LEU A 159 -18.03 -35.47 -22.75
CA LEU A 159 -18.74 -34.53 -23.64
C LEU A 159 -17.98 -34.25 -24.94
N GLY A 160 -16.76 -34.77 -25.09
CA GLY A 160 -15.93 -34.56 -26.28
C GLY A 160 -15.25 -33.20 -26.34
N LEU A 161 -15.18 -32.48 -25.22
CA LEU A 161 -14.40 -31.24 -25.11
C LEU A 161 -12.92 -31.55 -25.22
N GLN A 162 -12.18 -30.66 -25.88
CA GLN A 162 -10.75 -30.78 -26.11
C GLN A 162 -10.01 -29.52 -25.66
N ALA A 163 -8.72 -29.68 -25.35
CA ALA A 163 -7.86 -28.52 -25.17
C ALA A 163 -7.82 -27.70 -26.47
N GLY A 164 -8.01 -26.39 -26.36
CA GLY A 164 -8.13 -25.47 -27.48
C GLY A 164 -9.58 -25.12 -27.87
N ASP A 165 -10.58 -25.90 -27.44
CA ASP A 165 -11.98 -25.55 -27.67
C ASP A 165 -12.31 -24.22 -26.96
N LYS A 166 -12.95 -23.29 -27.67
CA LYS A 166 -13.43 -22.03 -27.11
C LYS A 166 -14.93 -22.13 -26.89
N VAL A 167 -15.37 -22.11 -25.62
CA VAL A 167 -16.79 -22.17 -25.30
C VAL A 167 -17.46 -20.84 -25.66
N VAL A 168 -18.47 -20.86 -26.52
CA VAL A 168 -19.19 -19.66 -26.97
C VAL A 168 -20.55 -19.50 -26.30
N SER A 169 -21.20 -20.61 -25.91
CA SER A 169 -22.48 -20.57 -25.21
C SER A 169 -22.67 -21.77 -24.29
N VAL A 170 -23.50 -21.59 -23.25
CA VAL A 170 -24.00 -22.66 -22.37
C VAL A 170 -25.52 -22.54 -22.30
N ASP A 171 -26.23 -23.62 -22.63
CA ASP A 171 -27.70 -23.69 -22.71
C ASP A 171 -28.31 -22.56 -23.57
N GLY A 172 -27.63 -22.22 -24.67
CA GLY A 172 -28.03 -21.15 -25.61
C GLY A 172 -27.75 -19.73 -25.12
N ALA A 173 -27.19 -19.55 -23.91
CA ALA A 173 -26.77 -18.25 -23.41
C ALA A 173 -25.27 -18.00 -23.73
N PRO A 174 -24.92 -16.86 -24.36
CA PRO A 174 -23.54 -16.58 -24.72
C PRO A 174 -22.67 -16.38 -23.47
N VAL A 175 -21.44 -16.90 -23.52
CA VAL A 175 -20.44 -16.73 -22.47
C VAL A 175 -19.19 -16.05 -23.05
N SER A 176 -18.69 -15.05 -22.34
CA SER A 176 -17.54 -14.24 -22.78
C SER A 176 -16.36 -14.28 -21.81
N THR A 177 -16.60 -14.69 -20.57
CA THR A 177 -15.59 -14.81 -19.53
C THR A 177 -15.64 -16.20 -18.90
N TRP A 178 -14.51 -16.64 -18.34
CA TRP A 178 -14.43 -17.91 -17.62
C TRP A 178 -15.42 -17.97 -16.45
N ASN A 179 -15.59 -16.85 -15.75
CA ASN A 179 -16.50 -16.75 -14.62
C ASN A 179 -17.96 -16.97 -15.06
N GLN A 180 -18.39 -16.37 -16.18
CA GLN A 180 -19.72 -16.61 -16.74
C GLN A 180 -19.92 -18.08 -17.14
N LEU A 181 -18.90 -18.70 -17.76
CA LEU A 181 -18.93 -20.11 -18.11
C LEU A 181 -19.14 -20.99 -16.87
N VAL A 182 -18.34 -20.79 -15.83
CA VAL A 182 -18.44 -21.57 -14.58
C VAL A 182 -19.77 -21.31 -13.87
N GLU A 183 -20.20 -20.05 -13.76
CA GLU A 183 -21.47 -19.68 -13.12
C GLU A 183 -22.66 -20.34 -13.81
N ARG A 184 -22.67 -20.38 -15.15
CA ARG A 184 -23.73 -21.03 -15.92
C ARG A 184 -23.71 -22.55 -15.78
N LEU A 185 -22.53 -23.17 -15.82
CA LEU A 185 -22.40 -24.62 -15.64
C LEU A 185 -22.83 -25.08 -14.23
N LEU A 186 -22.59 -24.24 -13.22
CA LEU A 186 -22.90 -24.53 -11.83
C LEU A 186 -24.26 -23.95 -11.37
N ASP A 187 -25.02 -23.30 -12.25
CA ASP A 187 -26.28 -22.64 -11.89
C ASP A 187 -27.29 -23.67 -11.33
N PRO A 188 -27.59 -23.64 -10.02
CA PRO A 188 -28.45 -24.63 -9.39
C PRO A 188 -29.94 -24.47 -9.76
N SER A 189 -30.32 -23.35 -10.39
CA SER A 189 -31.69 -23.07 -10.80
C SER A 189 -32.11 -23.85 -12.06
N VAL A 190 -31.14 -24.30 -12.85
CA VAL A 190 -31.40 -25.14 -14.03
C VAL A 190 -31.54 -26.58 -13.58
N SER A 191 -32.80 -27.01 -13.42
CA SER A 191 -33.17 -28.39 -13.13
C SER A 191 -33.05 -29.25 -14.38
N GLY A 192 -31.91 -29.92 -14.55
CA GLY A 192 -31.69 -30.88 -15.63
C GLY A 192 -30.35 -31.61 -15.49
N ASP A 193 -30.34 -32.92 -15.76
CA ASP A 193 -29.14 -33.76 -15.71
C ASP A 193 -28.14 -33.49 -16.85
N SER A 194 -28.44 -32.54 -17.74
CA SER A 194 -27.68 -32.29 -18.95
C SER A 194 -27.56 -30.79 -19.25
N ARG A 195 -26.37 -30.38 -19.68
CA ARG A 195 -26.03 -29.03 -20.13
C ARG A 195 -25.60 -29.08 -21.58
N ILE A 196 -26.04 -28.12 -22.38
CA ILE A 196 -25.59 -27.96 -23.76
C ILE A 196 -24.47 -26.95 -23.77
N VAL A 197 -23.31 -27.34 -24.29
CA VAL A 197 -22.14 -26.47 -24.41
C VAL A 197 -21.78 -26.34 -25.88
N GLU A 198 -21.80 -25.13 -26.41
CA GLU A 198 -21.38 -24.85 -27.78
C GLU A 198 -19.93 -24.36 -27.78
N VAL A 199 -19.12 -24.93 -28.66
CA VAL A 199 -17.69 -24.62 -28.76
C VAL A 199 -17.30 -24.30 -30.19
N GLU A 200 -16.40 -23.31 -30.34
CA GLU A 200 -15.62 -23.09 -31.54
C GLU A 200 -14.32 -23.90 -31.43
N ARG A 201 -14.07 -24.76 -32.42
CA ARG A 201 -12.85 -25.55 -32.52
C ARG A 201 -11.97 -24.99 -33.65
N PRO A 202 -10.68 -24.72 -33.41
CA PRO A 202 -9.75 -24.30 -34.45
C PRO A 202 -9.47 -25.39 -35.50
#